data_AF-A0A9Q0MNR7-F1
#
_entry.id   AF-A0A9Q0MNR7-F1
#
_cell.length_a   1.000
_cell.length_b   1.000
_cell.length_c   1.000
_cell.angle_alpha   90.00
_cell.angle_beta   90.00
_cell.angle_gamma   90.00
#
_symmetry.space_group_name_H-M   'P 1'
#
loop_
_entity.id
_entity.type
_entity.pdbx_description
1 polymer ?
#
loop_
_entity_poly.entity_id
_entity_poly.type
_entity_poly.pdbx_seq_one_letter_code
_entity_poly.pdbx_strand_id
1 'polypeptide(L)'
;MKLFIALLFVCLAAVNAQQEPREQLQVGIYYNSLCSDTARFITDQLLPAYELLSDFIDLVFIPFGKAYSVNNGEFFICQFGPAECYGNMLQLFNMKLFIALVFVCFAAVNAQEEPRNQLHVGVYYNSLCSDTSRFIHDQLVPAYEHLRDYIDLHFIPFGKSFHVDHGDYFLCQFGPDECYGNFLQLCGLNQICRNEQAQVDFVACEMQLPFNRNVTRPQCSEASGIDWDEVTHCIEHGFAHQLKLDAGRQTHRIARPYPNFVPTIVYNGTFDQQLQNRSLREFGRVVCELIDEAAPICPDIPSQSV
;
A
#
# COMPACT_ATOMS: atom_id res chain seq x y z
N MET A 1 12.54 18.14 8.30
CA MET A 1 13.68 17.19 8.37
C MET A 1 14.03 16.79 9.80
N LYS A 2 14.24 17.72 10.75
CA LYS A 2 14.54 17.38 12.16
C LYS A 2 13.41 16.65 12.92
N LEU A 3 12.14 16.95 12.61
CA LEU A 3 10.98 16.27 13.20
C LEU A 3 10.85 14.79 12.76
N PHE A 4 11.22 14.51 11.50
CA PHE A 4 11.21 13.16 10.93
C PHE A 4 12.31 12.27 11.50
N ILE A 5 13.49 12.84 11.78
CA ILE A 5 14.59 12.12 12.42
C ILE A 5 14.23 11.78 13.88
N ALA A 6 13.57 12.70 14.60
CA ALA A 6 13.10 12.44 15.95
C ALA A 6 12.03 11.32 16.00
N LEU A 7 11.11 11.29 15.03
CA LEU A 7 10.12 10.21 14.88
C LEU A 7 10.76 8.85 14.62
N LEU A 8 11.87 8.81 13.86
CA LEU A 8 12.61 7.59 13.55
C LEU A 8 13.31 7.02 14.80
N PHE A 9 13.87 7.88 15.65
CA PHE A 9 14.51 7.48 16.91
C PHE A 9 13.51 6.95 17.95
N VAL A 10 12.29 7.51 18.01
CA VAL A 10 11.23 7.03 18.92
C VAL A 10 10.77 5.63 18.55
N CYS A 11 10.67 5.30 17.26
CA CYS A 11 10.35 3.94 16.81
C CYS A 11 11.45 2.92 17.16
N LEU A 12 12.73 3.30 17.05
CA LEU A 12 13.86 2.41 17.41
C LEU A 12 13.97 2.16 18.92
N ALA A 13 13.67 3.14 19.76
CA ALA A 13 13.72 2.98 21.21
C ALA A 13 12.61 2.05 21.75
N ALA A 14 11.43 2.07 21.13
CA ALA A 14 10.30 1.20 21.52
C ALA A 14 10.58 -0.30 21.27
N VAL A 15 11.48 -0.65 20.35
CA VAL A 15 11.88 -2.04 20.05
C VAL A 15 12.75 -2.66 21.15
N ASN A 16 13.49 -1.85 21.91
CA ASN A 16 14.49 -2.36 22.86
C ASN A 16 14.06 -2.40 24.34
N ALA A 17 12.86 -1.94 24.69
CA ALA A 17 12.43 -1.86 26.09
C ALA A 17 11.78 -3.16 26.59
N GLN A 18 12.55 -4.23 26.74
CA GLN A 18 12.26 -5.29 27.72
C GLN A 18 13.11 -5.02 28.97
N GLN A 19 12.64 -4.14 29.86
CA GLN A 19 13.24 -3.96 31.17
C GLN A 19 12.14 -3.83 32.23
N GLU A 20 12.30 -4.59 33.32
CA GLU A 20 11.39 -4.53 34.46
C GLU A 20 11.29 -3.10 35.02
N PRO A 21 10.09 -2.67 35.46
CA PRO A 21 9.88 -1.30 35.90
C PRO A 21 10.72 -1.01 37.15
N ARG A 22 11.73 -0.14 37.01
CA ARG A 22 12.44 0.45 38.16
C ARG A 22 11.60 1.59 38.72
N GLU A 23 11.50 1.64 40.04
CA GLU A 23 10.87 2.75 40.77
C GLU A 23 11.72 4.01 40.59
N GLN A 24 11.30 4.89 39.67
CA GLN A 24 11.98 6.15 39.37
C GLN A 24 11.46 7.28 40.27
N LEU A 25 12.35 8.20 40.65
CA LEU A 25 11.95 9.39 41.38
C LEU A 25 11.23 10.36 40.43
N GLN A 26 9.95 10.59 40.65
CA GLN A 26 9.21 11.58 39.86
C GLN A 26 9.56 13.00 40.31
N VAL A 27 10.02 13.83 39.37
CA VAL A 27 10.38 15.22 39.61
C VAL A 27 9.51 16.10 38.72
N GLY A 28 8.57 16.80 39.33
CA GLY A 28 7.68 17.74 38.65
C GLY A 28 8.31 19.12 38.49
N ILE A 29 8.40 19.60 37.26
CA ILE A 29 8.91 20.94 36.92
C ILE A 29 7.75 21.84 36.51
N TYR A 30 7.42 22.78 37.38
CA TYR A 30 6.42 23.82 37.12
C TYR A 30 7.06 25.00 36.40
N TYR A 31 6.55 25.35 35.23
CA TYR A 31 7.23 26.31 34.35
C TYR A 31 6.25 27.21 33.59
N ASN A 32 6.75 28.35 33.11
CA ASN A 32 6.00 29.35 32.34
C ASN A 32 6.59 29.49 30.93
N SER A 33 5.77 29.33 29.88
CA SER A 33 6.23 29.29 28.48
C SER A 33 6.87 30.60 27.96
N LEU A 34 6.73 31.73 28.66
CA LEU A 34 7.30 33.05 28.28
C LEU A 34 8.24 33.65 29.34
N CYS A 35 8.76 32.83 30.27
CA CYS A 35 9.69 33.30 31.30
C CYS A 35 11.15 33.01 30.92
N SER A 36 11.96 34.05 30.78
CA SER A 36 13.38 33.91 30.40
C SER A 36 14.21 33.15 31.44
N ASP A 37 13.88 33.27 32.73
CA ASP A 37 14.58 32.54 33.79
C ASP A 37 14.23 31.06 33.78
N THR A 38 12.97 30.73 33.47
CA THR A 38 12.53 29.35 33.24
C THR A 38 13.27 28.72 32.07
N ALA A 39 13.38 29.45 30.95
CA ALA A 39 14.10 28.96 29.78
C ALA A 39 15.56 28.66 30.13
N ARG A 40 16.26 29.59 30.80
CA ARG A 40 17.65 29.38 31.25
C ARG A 40 17.80 28.24 32.24
N PHE A 41 16.89 28.09 33.20
CA PHE A 41 16.93 26.99 34.14
C PHE A 41 16.81 25.64 33.43
N ILE A 42 15.87 25.53 32.48
CA ILE A 42 15.68 24.30 31.72
C ILE A 42 16.91 24.01 30.85
N THR A 43 17.43 25.01 30.14
CA THR A 43 18.54 24.81 29.19
C THR A 43 19.88 24.61 29.86
N ASP A 44 20.18 25.41 30.89
CA ASP A 44 21.54 25.53 31.41
C ASP A 44 21.77 24.62 32.63
N GLN A 45 20.70 24.16 33.27
CA GLN A 45 20.79 23.35 34.50
C GLN A 45 20.05 22.02 34.39
N LEU A 46 18.76 22.05 34.03
CA LEU A 46 17.93 20.84 34.06
C LEU A 46 18.32 19.84 32.96
N LEU A 47 18.51 20.29 31.72
CA LEU A 47 18.88 19.40 30.61
C LEU A 47 20.22 18.69 30.88
N PRO A 48 21.32 19.38 31.25
CA PRO A 48 22.57 18.70 31.60
C PRO A 48 22.45 17.73 32.77
N ALA A 49 21.64 18.07 33.79
CA ALA A 49 21.40 17.19 34.93
C ALA A 49 20.59 15.94 34.53
N TYR A 50 19.60 16.10 33.64
CA TYR A 50 18.77 14.99 33.17
C TYR A 50 19.58 14.02 32.30
N GLU A 51 20.48 14.49 31.46
CA GLU A 51 21.38 13.62 30.68
C GLU A 51 22.21 12.66 31.56
N LEU A 52 22.49 13.06 32.81
CA LEU A 52 23.22 12.24 33.78
C LEU A 52 22.31 11.36 34.65
N LEU A 53 21.02 11.70 34.76
CA LEU A 53 20.11 11.13 35.75
C LEU A 53 18.84 10.52 35.13
N SER A 54 18.74 10.46 33.81
CA SER A 54 17.55 10.00 33.07
C SER A 54 17.09 8.59 33.44
N ASP A 55 18.01 7.74 33.89
CA ASP A 55 17.71 6.37 34.29
C ASP A 55 17.03 6.27 35.67
N PHE A 56 17.13 7.34 36.48
CA PHE A 56 16.69 7.37 37.88
C PHE A 56 15.55 8.36 38.15
N ILE A 57 15.31 9.30 37.23
CA ILE A 57 14.35 10.39 37.40
C ILE A 57 13.34 10.39 36.25
N ASP A 58 12.05 10.43 36.61
CA ASP A 58 10.95 10.71 35.69
C ASP A 58 10.61 12.21 35.76
N LEU A 59 10.92 12.96 34.69
CA LEU A 59 10.65 14.41 34.65
C LEU A 59 9.26 14.70 34.10
N VAL A 60 8.41 15.29 34.94
CA VAL A 60 7.06 15.73 34.54
C VAL A 60 7.03 17.24 34.40
N PHE A 61 6.87 17.72 33.17
CA PHE A 61 6.72 19.15 32.90
C PHE A 61 5.27 19.59 33.06
N ILE A 62 5.03 20.47 34.03
CA ILE A 62 3.71 20.99 34.34
C ILE A 62 3.67 22.46 33.90
N PRO A 63 3.04 22.77 32.76
CA PRO A 63 2.82 24.16 32.37
C PRO A 63 1.87 24.81 33.38
N PHE A 64 1.81 26.15 33.41
CA PHE A 64 1.05 26.98 34.37
C PHE A 64 1.78 27.44 35.63
N GLY A 65 3.11 27.36 35.69
CA GLY A 65 3.96 27.68 36.86
C GLY A 65 3.35 28.60 37.93
N LYS A 66 3.23 29.91 37.66
CA LYS A 66 2.62 30.89 38.60
C LYS A 66 1.17 31.27 38.27
N ALA A 67 0.53 30.58 37.33
CA ALA A 67 -0.85 30.84 37.00
C ALA A 67 -1.78 30.30 38.10
N TYR A 68 -2.88 31.00 38.36
CA TYR A 68 -3.90 30.53 39.30
C TYR A 68 -5.25 30.43 38.61
N SER A 69 -6.02 29.42 39.00
CA SER A 69 -7.37 29.20 38.50
C SER A 69 -8.35 30.15 39.17
N VAL A 70 -9.27 30.68 38.38
CA VAL A 70 -10.45 31.43 38.83
C VAL A 70 -11.69 30.59 38.52
N ASN A 71 -12.74 30.71 39.34
CA ASN A 71 -14.00 29.98 39.19
C ASN A 71 -13.82 28.46 39.05
N ASN A 72 -13.17 27.81 40.03
CA ASN A 72 -12.96 26.35 40.02
C ASN A 72 -12.31 25.79 38.74
N GLY A 73 -11.43 26.56 38.09
CA GLY A 73 -10.69 26.11 36.90
C GLY A 73 -11.32 26.50 35.56
N GLU A 74 -12.38 27.31 35.56
CA GLU A 74 -13.00 27.80 34.33
C GLU A 74 -12.06 28.73 33.54
N PHE A 75 -11.27 29.55 34.24
CA PHE A 75 -10.30 30.45 33.62
C PHE A 75 -8.97 30.47 34.39
N PHE A 76 -7.86 30.67 33.67
CA PHE A 76 -6.53 30.83 34.27
C PHE A 76 -6.06 32.28 34.13
N ILE A 77 -5.54 32.85 35.21
CA ILE A 77 -4.84 34.14 35.19
C ILE A 77 -3.34 33.86 35.23
N CYS A 78 -2.62 34.37 34.22
CA CYS A 78 -1.17 34.21 34.08
C CYS A 78 -0.42 35.52 34.36
N GLN A 79 0.82 35.43 34.81
CA GLN A 79 1.61 36.55 35.30
C GLN A 79 1.96 37.58 34.21
N PHE A 80 2.20 37.12 32.99
CA PHE A 80 2.57 37.92 31.83
C PHE A 80 1.41 38.08 30.83
N GLY A 81 0.18 37.86 31.30
CA GLY A 81 -1.05 38.10 30.54
C GLY A 81 -1.49 36.96 29.62
N PRO A 82 -2.45 37.22 28.71
CA PRO A 82 -3.13 36.17 27.95
C PRO A 82 -2.24 35.35 27.01
N ALA A 83 -1.15 35.93 26.51
CA ALA A 83 -0.20 35.25 25.63
C ALA A 83 0.53 34.10 26.34
N GLU A 84 0.85 34.27 27.63
CA GLU A 84 1.44 33.21 28.45
C GLU A 84 0.45 32.06 28.66
N CYS A 85 -0.81 32.39 28.98
CA CYS A 85 -1.87 31.37 29.14
C CYS A 85 -2.09 30.59 27.85
N TYR A 86 -2.12 31.27 26.70
CA TYR A 86 -2.24 30.63 25.40
C TYR A 86 -1.06 29.70 25.10
N GLY A 87 0.18 30.14 25.41
CA GLY A 87 1.38 29.31 25.30
C GLY A 87 1.32 28.05 26.14
N ASN A 88 0.93 28.17 27.41
CA ASN A 88 0.76 27.03 28.33
C ASN A 88 -0.29 26.03 27.81
N MET A 89 -1.42 26.50 27.26
CA MET A 89 -2.44 25.65 26.65
C MET A 89 -1.92 24.93 25.40
N LEU A 90 -1.25 25.65 24.50
CA LEU A 90 -0.70 25.08 23.26
C LEU A 90 0.33 23.98 23.55
N GLN A 91 1.13 24.14 24.60
CA GLN A 91 2.12 23.16 25.02
C GLN A 91 1.48 21.85 25.54
N LEU A 92 0.34 21.93 26.23
CA LEU A 92 -0.46 20.75 26.62
C LEU A 92 -1.09 20.03 25.42
N PHE A 93 -1.59 20.77 24.43
CA PHE A 93 -2.15 20.18 23.21
C PHE A 93 -1.08 19.42 22.41
N ASN A 94 0.12 19.99 22.27
CA ASN A 94 1.23 19.32 21.58
C ASN A 94 1.71 18.07 22.30
N MET A 95 1.72 18.07 23.65
CA MET A 95 2.08 16.89 24.45
C MET A 95 1.07 15.75 24.28
N LYS A 96 -0.23 16.06 24.29
CA LYS A 96 -1.30 15.07 24.06
C LYS A 96 -1.27 14.49 22.64
N LEU A 97 -0.99 15.32 21.63
CA LEU A 97 -0.85 14.88 20.24
C LEU A 97 0.33 13.92 20.08
N PHE A 98 1.47 14.21 20.72
CA PHE A 98 2.64 13.34 20.70
C PHE A 98 2.35 11.97 21.31
N ILE A 99 1.70 11.91 22.47
CA ILE A 99 1.32 10.65 23.12
C ILE A 99 0.37 9.84 22.22
N ALA A 100 -0.63 10.47 21.60
CA ALA A 100 -1.54 9.80 20.68
C ALA A 100 -0.80 9.21 19.47
N LEU A 101 0.17 9.92 18.90
CA LEU A 101 1.00 9.43 17.80
C LEU A 101 1.89 8.25 18.20
N VAL A 102 2.47 8.26 19.41
CA VAL A 102 3.24 7.13 19.94
C VAL A 102 2.36 5.89 20.12
N PHE A 103 1.13 6.04 20.62
CA PHE A 103 0.17 4.93 20.73
C PHE A 103 -0.22 4.36 19.36
N VAL A 104 -0.43 5.21 18.35
CA VAL A 104 -0.70 4.77 16.97
C VAL A 104 0.50 4.04 16.38
N CYS A 105 1.72 4.52 16.59
CA CYS A 105 2.94 3.82 16.18
C CYS A 105 3.11 2.48 16.88
N PHE A 106 2.88 2.40 18.19
CA PHE A 106 2.94 1.15 18.95
C PHE A 106 1.90 0.13 18.44
N ALA A 107 0.67 0.58 18.16
CA ALA A 107 -0.35 -0.27 17.55
C ALA A 107 0.05 -0.73 16.13
N ALA A 108 0.66 0.13 15.32
CA ALA A 108 1.13 -0.21 13.97
C ALA A 108 2.31 -1.19 13.98
N VAL A 109 3.23 -1.10 14.95
CA VAL A 109 4.36 -2.04 15.10
C VAL A 109 3.85 -3.42 15.55
N ASN A 110 2.86 -3.47 16.44
CA ASN A 110 2.24 -4.74 16.85
C ASN A 110 1.31 -5.33 15.78
N ALA A 111 0.96 -4.55 14.75
CA ALA A 111 0.16 -4.99 13.60
C ALA A 111 1.05 -5.41 12.42
N GLN A 112 2.25 -5.95 12.68
CA GLN A 112 3.05 -6.57 11.65
C GLN A 112 2.33 -7.85 11.17
N GLU A 113 1.64 -7.76 10.03
CA GLU A 113 1.28 -8.97 9.27
C GLU A 113 2.59 -9.72 8.99
N GLU A 114 2.66 -10.98 9.41
CA GLU A 114 3.71 -11.90 8.95
C GLU A 114 3.79 -11.80 7.42
N PRO A 115 4.99 -11.71 6.81
CA PRO A 115 5.10 -11.73 5.35
C PRO A 115 4.44 -13.02 4.86
N ARG A 116 3.26 -12.88 4.25
CA ARG A 116 2.62 -13.98 3.55
C ARG A 116 3.60 -14.39 2.45
N ASN A 117 4.22 -15.56 2.60
CA ASN A 117 5.06 -16.19 1.57
C ASN A 117 4.15 -16.61 0.40
N GLN A 118 3.58 -15.64 -0.29
CA GLN A 118 2.75 -15.83 -1.47
C GLN A 118 3.64 -15.89 -2.71
N LEU A 119 3.32 -16.81 -3.61
CA LEU A 119 3.95 -16.84 -4.91
C LEU A 119 3.43 -15.66 -5.74
N HIS A 120 4.31 -14.76 -6.17
CA HIS A 120 3.91 -13.67 -7.03
C HIS A 120 3.70 -14.18 -8.46
N VAL A 121 2.50 -13.99 -9.00
CA VAL A 121 2.12 -14.43 -10.35
C VAL A 121 1.75 -13.20 -11.18
N GLY A 122 2.56 -12.88 -12.19
CA GLY A 122 2.24 -11.84 -13.17
C GLY A 122 1.64 -12.43 -14.45
N VAL A 123 0.49 -11.93 -14.88
CA VAL A 123 -0.16 -12.29 -16.14
C VAL A 123 -0.10 -11.10 -17.09
N TYR A 124 0.71 -11.21 -18.14
CA TYR A 124 0.94 -10.17 -19.15
C TYR A 124 0.16 -10.51 -20.42
N TYR A 125 -0.83 -9.70 -20.78
CA TYR A 125 -1.78 -10.05 -21.83
C TYR A 125 -2.35 -8.83 -22.55
N ASN A 126 -3.19 -9.07 -23.56
CA ASN A 126 -4.03 -8.02 -24.16
C ASN A 126 -5.50 -8.41 -24.20
N SER A 127 -6.36 -7.40 -24.30
CA SER A 127 -7.81 -7.54 -24.13
C SER A 127 -8.52 -8.31 -25.24
N LEU A 128 -7.91 -8.51 -26.42
CA LEU A 128 -8.55 -9.14 -27.59
C LEU A 128 -7.96 -10.50 -27.99
N CYS A 129 -6.93 -11.00 -27.29
CA CYS A 129 -6.34 -12.28 -27.63
C CYS A 129 -7.22 -13.44 -27.15
N SER A 130 -7.65 -14.29 -28.10
CA SER A 130 -8.42 -15.50 -27.80
C SER A 130 -7.66 -16.50 -26.92
N ASP A 131 -6.35 -16.62 -27.06
CA ASP A 131 -5.54 -17.51 -26.22
C ASP A 131 -5.47 -17.00 -24.78
N THR A 132 -5.49 -15.67 -24.59
CA THR A 132 -5.61 -15.07 -23.26
C THR A 132 -6.98 -15.35 -22.67
N SER A 133 -8.06 -15.10 -23.41
CA SER A 133 -9.42 -15.40 -22.95
C SER A 133 -9.54 -16.87 -22.50
N ARG A 134 -9.03 -17.80 -23.32
CA ARG A 134 -8.99 -19.23 -22.99
C ARG A 134 -8.21 -19.52 -21.70
N PHE A 135 -7.01 -18.97 -21.55
CA PHE A 135 -6.22 -19.16 -20.33
C PHE A 135 -6.95 -18.63 -19.08
N ILE A 136 -7.53 -17.43 -19.16
CA ILE A 136 -8.25 -16.82 -18.02
C ILE A 136 -9.40 -17.74 -17.59
N HIS A 137 -10.24 -18.18 -18.53
CA HIS A 137 -11.44 -18.97 -18.21
C HIS A 137 -11.16 -20.44 -17.89
N ASP A 138 -10.25 -21.09 -18.64
CA ASP A 138 -10.06 -22.54 -18.56
C ASP A 138 -8.98 -22.93 -17.55
N GLN A 139 -8.05 -22.02 -17.24
CA GLN A 139 -6.89 -22.31 -16.40
C GLN A 139 -6.85 -21.45 -15.13
N LEU A 140 -6.93 -20.13 -15.26
CA LEU A 140 -6.73 -19.23 -14.12
C LEU A 140 -7.93 -19.25 -13.18
N VAL A 141 -9.14 -18.95 -13.67
CA VAL A 141 -10.35 -18.85 -12.83
C VAL A 141 -10.61 -20.13 -12.02
N PRO A 142 -10.58 -21.35 -12.61
CA PRO A 142 -10.82 -22.57 -11.83
C PRO A 142 -9.73 -22.85 -10.80
N ALA A 143 -8.48 -22.50 -11.09
CA ALA A 143 -7.38 -22.70 -10.15
C ALA A 143 -7.38 -21.65 -9.02
N TYR A 144 -7.81 -20.43 -9.32
CA TYR A 144 -7.81 -19.30 -8.37
C TYR A 144 -8.65 -19.57 -7.13
N GLU A 145 -9.80 -20.25 -7.27
CA GLU A 145 -10.65 -20.65 -6.13
C GLU A 145 -9.88 -21.41 -5.03
N HIS A 146 -8.86 -22.17 -5.44
CA HIS A 146 -8.04 -22.98 -4.55
C HIS A 146 -6.69 -22.34 -4.19
N LEU A 147 -6.27 -21.32 -4.93
CA LEU A 147 -4.92 -20.73 -4.85
C LEU A 147 -4.88 -19.33 -4.26
N ARG A 148 -6.01 -18.62 -4.16
CA ARG A 148 -6.12 -17.21 -3.74
C ARG A 148 -5.42 -16.86 -2.42
N ASP A 149 -5.28 -17.82 -1.50
CA ASP A 149 -4.62 -17.58 -0.21
C ASP A 149 -3.09 -17.70 -0.31
N TYR A 150 -2.57 -18.31 -1.39
CA TYR A 150 -1.16 -18.67 -1.58
C TYR A 150 -0.46 -17.92 -2.71
N ILE A 151 -1.20 -17.17 -3.52
CA ILE A 151 -0.64 -16.35 -4.60
C ILE A 151 -0.94 -14.87 -4.39
N ASP A 152 -0.12 -14.04 -5.02
CA ASP A 152 -0.34 -12.61 -5.22
C ASP A 152 -0.35 -12.38 -6.74
N LEU A 153 -1.55 -12.18 -7.29
CA LEU A 153 -1.84 -12.17 -8.72
C LEU A 153 -1.89 -10.75 -9.26
N HIS A 154 -1.07 -10.49 -10.27
CA HIS A 154 -1.00 -9.19 -10.95
C HIS A 154 -1.41 -9.34 -12.41
N PHE A 155 -2.39 -8.55 -12.84
CA PHE A 155 -2.81 -8.45 -14.23
C PHE A 155 -2.13 -7.25 -14.90
N ILE A 156 -1.46 -7.48 -16.04
CA ILE A 156 -0.76 -6.45 -16.83
C ILE A 156 -1.34 -6.42 -18.26
N PRO A 157 -2.44 -5.67 -18.50
CA PRO A 157 -3.00 -5.44 -19.83
C PRO A 157 -2.12 -4.48 -20.64
N PHE A 158 -1.26 -5.05 -21.47
CA PHE A 158 -0.39 -4.34 -22.41
C PHE A 158 -0.08 -5.24 -23.60
N GLY A 159 0.27 -6.49 -23.30
CA GLY A 159 0.48 -7.56 -24.25
C GLY A 159 1.63 -7.25 -25.20
N LYS A 160 1.34 -7.21 -26.50
CA LYS A 160 2.31 -6.88 -27.54
C LYS A 160 2.18 -5.44 -28.06
N SER A 161 1.58 -4.57 -27.24
CA SER A 161 1.53 -3.15 -27.54
C SER A 161 2.94 -2.56 -27.57
N PHE A 162 3.13 -1.45 -28.25
CA PHE A 162 4.31 -0.60 -28.10
C PHE A 162 3.89 0.87 -28.17
N HIS A 163 4.69 1.75 -27.56
CA HIS A 163 4.46 3.19 -27.63
C HIS A 163 5.34 3.82 -28.71
N VAL A 164 4.81 4.84 -29.37
CA VAL A 164 5.52 5.69 -30.33
C VAL A 164 5.68 7.09 -29.74
N ASP A 165 6.57 7.90 -30.34
CA ASP A 165 6.80 9.30 -29.95
C ASP A 165 7.02 9.49 -28.44
N HIS A 166 7.97 8.73 -27.88
CA HIS A 166 8.32 8.79 -26.45
C HIS A 166 7.17 8.50 -25.47
N GLY A 167 6.10 7.85 -25.94
CA GLY A 167 4.96 7.52 -25.09
C GLY A 167 3.66 8.14 -25.55
N ASP A 168 3.65 9.10 -26.48
CA ASP A 168 2.45 9.88 -26.80
C ASP A 168 1.28 9.02 -27.30
N TYR A 169 1.56 8.00 -28.11
CA TYR A 169 0.53 7.10 -28.64
C TYR A 169 0.94 5.63 -28.53
N PHE A 170 -0.06 4.74 -28.47
CA PHE A 170 0.13 3.29 -28.42
C PHE A 170 -0.35 2.61 -29.70
N LEU A 171 0.44 1.68 -30.20
CA LEU A 171 0.07 0.75 -31.26
C LEU A 171 -0.12 -0.64 -30.65
N CYS A 172 -1.27 -1.24 -30.92
CA CYS A 172 -1.67 -2.55 -30.42
C CYS A 172 -1.80 -3.57 -31.56
N GLN A 173 -1.66 -4.87 -31.26
CA GLN A 173 -1.60 -5.94 -32.27
C GLN A 173 -2.90 -6.05 -33.09
N PHE A 174 -4.04 -5.91 -32.42
CA PHE A 174 -5.39 -5.97 -32.99
C PHE A 174 -6.00 -4.56 -33.13
N GLY A 175 -5.16 -3.52 -33.19
CA GLY A 175 -5.58 -2.16 -33.50
C GLY A 175 -6.18 -1.38 -32.31
N PRO A 176 -6.90 -0.27 -32.60
CA PRO A 176 -7.36 0.67 -31.58
C PRO A 176 -8.32 0.07 -30.54
N ASP A 177 -9.06 -0.96 -30.92
CA ASP A 177 -10.02 -1.63 -30.05
C ASP A 177 -9.31 -2.40 -28.93
N GLU A 178 -8.22 -3.10 -29.23
CA GLU A 178 -7.34 -3.69 -28.19
C GLU A 178 -6.74 -2.60 -27.31
N CYS A 179 -6.29 -1.50 -27.92
CA CYS A 179 -5.72 -0.41 -27.14
C CYS A 179 -6.71 0.18 -26.14
N TYR A 180 -7.97 0.34 -26.55
CA TYR A 180 -9.05 0.80 -25.67
C TYR A 180 -9.41 -0.24 -24.61
N GLY A 181 -9.52 -1.52 -24.98
CA GLY A 181 -9.79 -2.59 -24.03
C GLY A 181 -8.69 -2.70 -22.95
N ASN A 182 -7.42 -2.56 -23.34
CA ASN A 182 -6.31 -2.48 -22.38
C ASN A 182 -6.45 -1.26 -21.44
N PHE A 183 -6.85 -0.08 -21.95
CA PHE A 183 -7.10 1.09 -21.10
C PHE A 183 -8.24 0.88 -20.11
N LEU A 184 -9.35 0.33 -20.56
CA LEU A 184 -10.51 0.02 -19.73
C LEU A 184 -10.12 -0.94 -18.60
N GLN A 185 -9.43 -2.03 -18.92
CA GLN A 185 -9.02 -2.98 -17.91
C GLN A 185 -8.01 -2.41 -16.93
N LEU A 186 -7.04 -1.60 -17.40
CA LEU A 186 -6.10 -0.89 -16.52
C LEU A 186 -6.82 0.04 -15.54
N CYS A 187 -7.78 0.83 -16.02
CA CYS A 187 -8.56 1.75 -15.18
C CYS A 187 -9.42 1.00 -14.16
N GLY A 188 -10.10 -0.08 -14.58
CA GLY A 188 -10.89 -0.92 -13.68
C GLY A 188 -10.02 -1.55 -12.60
N LEU A 189 -8.93 -2.21 -12.98
CA LEU A 189 -7.96 -2.83 -12.04
C LEU A 189 -7.40 -1.81 -11.04
N ASN A 190 -7.15 -0.57 -11.47
CA ASN A 190 -6.67 0.50 -10.59
C ASN A 190 -7.68 0.89 -9.49
N GLN A 191 -8.99 0.75 -9.74
CA GLN A 191 -10.02 1.00 -8.71
C GLN A 191 -10.10 -0.12 -7.66
N ILE A 192 -9.85 -1.38 -8.06
CA ILE A 192 -9.98 -2.57 -7.19
C ILE A 192 -8.63 -3.12 -6.70
N CYS A 193 -7.67 -2.24 -6.42
CA CYS A 193 -6.29 -2.59 -6.08
C CYS A 193 -6.10 -3.44 -4.79
N ARG A 194 -7.15 -3.68 -4.01
CA ARG A 194 -7.10 -4.46 -2.75
C ARG A 194 -8.02 -5.68 -2.71
N ASN A 195 -8.77 -5.95 -3.79
CA ASN A 195 -9.69 -7.07 -3.88
C ASN A 195 -9.36 -7.92 -5.10
N GLU A 196 -8.46 -8.87 -4.91
CA GLU A 196 -7.94 -9.72 -6.00
C GLU A 196 -9.04 -10.62 -6.60
N GLN A 197 -9.99 -11.11 -5.81
CA GLN A 197 -11.16 -11.84 -6.35
C GLN A 197 -11.97 -10.96 -7.31
N ALA A 198 -12.23 -9.71 -6.94
CA ALA A 198 -12.92 -8.78 -7.85
C ALA A 198 -12.10 -8.49 -9.12
N GLN A 199 -10.77 -8.54 -9.05
CA GLN A 199 -9.91 -8.37 -10.23
C GLN A 199 -10.02 -9.56 -11.17
N VAL A 200 -10.01 -10.78 -10.63
CA VAL A 200 -10.21 -12.01 -11.40
C VAL A 200 -11.59 -12.00 -12.06
N ASP A 201 -12.64 -11.66 -11.32
CA ASP A 201 -14.01 -11.61 -11.84
C ASP A 201 -14.16 -10.56 -12.94
N PHE A 202 -13.57 -9.38 -12.75
CA PHE A 202 -13.59 -8.28 -13.71
C PHE A 202 -12.87 -8.66 -15.01
N VAL A 203 -11.64 -9.17 -14.91
CA VAL A 203 -10.85 -9.58 -16.07
C VAL A 203 -11.51 -10.74 -16.80
N ALA A 204 -12.04 -11.73 -16.09
CA ALA A 204 -12.77 -12.83 -16.70
C ALA A 204 -14.00 -12.33 -17.48
N CYS A 205 -14.81 -11.46 -16.88
CA CYS A 205 -15.97 -10.88 -17.56
C CYS A 205 -15.58 -10.10 -18.82
N GLU A 206 -14.57 -9.22 -18.73
CA GLU A 206 -14.11 -8.42 -19.87
C GLU A 206 -13.53 -9.28 -21.00
N MET A 207 -12.84 -10.37 -20.68
CA MET A 207 -12.24 -11.28 -21.66
C MET A 207 -13.26 -12.25 -22.29
N GLN A 208 -14.49 -12.33 -21.77
CA GLN A 208 -15.56 -13.17 -22.32
C GLN A 208 -16.38 -12.44 -23.40
N LEU A 209 -16.51 -11.12 -23.29
CA LEU A 209 -17.40 -10.34 -24.14
C LEU A 209 -16.73 -9.97 -25.46
N PRO A 210 -17.39 -10.17 -26.62
CA PRO A 210 -16.83 -9.73 -27.90
C PRO A 210 -16.66 -8.22 -27.88
N PHE A 211 -15.44 -7.69 -27.95
CA PHE A 211 -15.17 -6.26 -27.72
C PHE A 211 -15.70 -5.36 -28.85
N ASN A 212 -16.31 -4.23 -28.47
CA ASN A 212 -16.76 -3.17 -29.36
C ASN A 212 -16.77 -1.85 -28.58
N ARG A 213 -15.83 -0.96 -28.90
CA ARG A 213 -15.66 0.34 -28.23
C ARG A 213 -16.81 1.32 -28.41
N ASN A 214 -17.72 1.08 -29.36
CA ASN A 214 -18.90 1.92 -29.58
C ASN A 214 -20.08 1.54 -28.69
N VAL A 215 -19.92 0.51 -27.86
CA VAL A 215 -20.93 0.03 -26.92
C VAL A 215 -20.39 0.20 -25.51
N THR A 216 -21.09 0.97 -24.70
CA THR A 216 -20.82 1.10 -23.26
C THR A 216 -21.02 -0.25 -22.57
N ARG A 217 -20.10 -0.65 -21.70
CA ARG A 217 -20.12 -1.97 -21.03
C ARG A 217 -19.97 -1.86 -19.53
N PRO A 218 -20.91 -1.22 -18.84
CA PRO A 218 -20.82 -1.09 -17.39
C PRO A 218 -20.96 -2.44 -16.68
N GLN A 219 -21.48 -3.47 -17.35
CA GLN A 219 -21.83 -4.77 -16.75
C GLN A 219 -20.69 -5.43 -15.97
N CYS A 220 -19.49 -5.53 -16.54
CA CYS A 220 -18.34 -6.13 -15.85
C CYS A 220 -17.84 -5.25 -14.72
N SER A 221 -17.81 -3.93 -14.93
CA SER A 221 -17.44 -2.98 -13.87
C SER A 221 -18.40 -3.05 -12.69
N GLU A 222 -19.70 -2.91 -12.94
CA GLU A 222 -20.75 -2.95 -11.91
C GLU A 222 -20.78 -4.28 -11.16
N ALA A 223 -20.64 -5.41 -11.87
CA ALA A 223 -20.60 -6.74 -11.24
C ALA A 223 -19.39 -6.92 -10.31
N SER A 224 -18.29 -6.24 -10.59
CA SER A 224 -17.06 -6.26 -9.78
C SER A 224 -16.96 -5.08 -8.80
N GLY A 225 -18.02 -4.28 -8.64
CA GLY A 225 -18.05 -3.14 -7.71
C GLY A 225 -17.19 -1.95 -8.14
N ILE A 226 -16.90 -1.83 -9.44
CA ILE A 226 -16.15 -0.74 -10.07
C ILE A 226 -17.15 0.32 -10.54
N ASP A 227 -16.86 1.59 -10.26
CA ASP A 227 -17.66 2.70 -10.79
C ASP A 227 -17.29 2.94 -12.26
N TRP A 228 -18.27 2.70 -13.14
CA TRP A 228 -18.10 2.87 -14.59
C TRP A 228 -17.77 4.31 -14.98
N ASP A 229 -18.32 5.31 -14.30
CA ASP A 229 -18.06 6.72 -14.60
C ASP A 229 -16.62 7.10 -14.24
N GLU A 230 -16.07 6.52 -13.17
CA GLU A 230 -14.65 6.68 -12.83
C GLU A 230 -13.73 5.94 -13.82
N VAL A 231 -14.18 4.82 -14.42
CA VAL A 231 -13.44 4.15 -15.51
C VAL A 231 -13.39 5.04 -16.75
N THR A 232 -14.53 5.61 -17.18
CA THR A 232 -14.56 6.49 -18.35
C THR A 232 -13.73 7.75 -18.11
N HIS A 233 -13.83 8.36 -16.92
CA HIS A 233 -13.00 9.50 -16.52
C HIS A 233 -11.51 9.17 -16.60
N CYS A 234 -11.09 8.00 -16.09
CA CYS A 234 -9.71 7.53 -16.16
C CYS A 234 -9.19 7.43 -17.61
N ILE A 235 -10.02 6.98 -18.55
CA ILE A 235 -9.67 6.89 -19.97
C ILE A 235 -9.60 8.27 -20.63
N GLU A 236 -10.60 9.12 -20.41
CA GLU A 236 -10.76 10.40 -21.12
C GLU A 236 -9.76 11.47 -20.66
N HIS A 237 -9.35 11.43 -19.38
CA HIS A 237 -8.45 12.44 -18.79
C HIS A 237 -6.98 12.01 -18.75
N GLY A 238 -6.61 10.94 -19.45
CA GLY A 238 -5.22 10.53 -19.65
C GLY A 238 -4.60 9.74 -18.50
N PHE A 239 -5.35 9.39 -17.46
CA PHE A 239 -4.85 8.49 -16.40
C PHE A 239 -4.55 7.09 -16.96
N ALA A 240 -5.41 6.58 -17.84
CA ALA A 240 -5.20 5.31 -18.54
C ALA A 240 -3.90 5.28 -19.35
N HIS A 241 -3.47 6.45 -19.87
CA HIS A 241 -2.23 6.59 -20.62
C HIS A 241 -1.02 6.31 -19.73
N GLN A 242 -0.98 6.91 -18.53
CA GLN A 242 0.07 6.67 -17.55
C GLN A 242 0.10 5.22 -17.08
N LEU A 243 -1.07 4.64 -16.77
CA LEU A 243 -1.18 3.23 -16.40
C LEU A 243 -0.64 2.30 -17.49
N LYS A 244 -0.88 2.64 -18.77
CA LYS A 244 -0.38 1.84 -19.91
C LYS A 244 1.11 2.02 -20.16
N LEU A 245 1.68 3.21 -19.91
CA LEU A 245 3.13 3.39 -19.89
C LEU A 245 3.76 2.50 -18.81
N ASP A 246 3.16 2.43 -17.62
CA ASP A 246 3.63 1.60 -16.52
C ASP A 246 3.53 0.11 -16.83
N ALA A 247 2.40 -0.33 -17.37
CA ALA A 247 2.22 -1.70 -17.85
C ALA A 247 3.26 -2.06 -18.94
N GLY A 248 3.56 -1.10 -19.83
CA GLY A 248 4.63 -1.24 -20.81
C GLY A 248 6.01 -1.35 -20.17
N ARG A 249 6.33 -0.54 -19.16
CA ARG A 249 7.60 -0.65 -18.41
C ARG A 249 7.74 -2.00 -17.72
N GLN A 250 6.67 -2.51 -17.11
CA GLN A 250 6.65 -3.83 -16.49
C GLN A 250 6.86 -4.94 -17.53
N THR A 251 6.13 -4.88 -18.65
CA THR A 251 6.25 -5.85 -19.74
C THR A 251 7.66 -5.88 -20.33
N HIS A 252 8.27 -4.71 -20.55
CA HIS A 252 9.63 -4.60 -21.07
C HIS A 252 10.72 -5.18 -20.15
N ARG A 253 10.47 -5.27 -18.84
CA ARG A 253 11.42 -5.89 -17.88
C ARG A 253 11.47 -7.40 -18.03
N ILE A 254 10.37 -8.04 -18.41
CA ILE A 254 10.29 -9.49 -18.56
C ILE A 254 10.46 -9.95 -20.02
N ALA A 255 10.11 -9.11 -21.00
CA ALA A 255 10.36 -9.38 -22.41
C ALA A 255 10.51 -8.08 -23.23
N ARG A 256 11.60 -7.96 -24.00
CA ARG A 256 11.93 -6.73 -24.77
C ARG A 256 11.96 -6.99 -26.28
N PRO A 257 11.29 -6.16 -27.12
CA PRO A 257 10.41 -5.03 -26.76
C PRO A 257 9.00 -5.47 -26.31
N TYR A 258 8.65 -6.74 -26.48
CA TYR A 258 7.39 -7.30 -25.99
C TYR A 258 7.52 -8.83 -25.92
N PRO A 259 6.59 -9.54 -25.27
CA PRO A 259 6.61 -10.99 -25.22
C PRO A 259 6.39 -11.63 -26.59
N ASN A 260 7.01 -12.79 -26.82
CA ASN A 260 6.79 -13.57 -28.06
C ASN A 260 5.36 -14.14 -28.14
N PHE A 261 4.67 -14.29 -27.00
CA PHE A 261 3.34 -14.87 -26.89
C PHE A 261 2.53 -14.18 -25.79
N VAL A 262 1.21 -14.14 -25.92
CA VAL A 262 0.30 -13.68 -24.85
C VAL A 262 -0.82 -14.71 -24.68
N PRO A 263 -1.22 -15.05 -23.43
CA PRO A 263 -0.73 -14.46 -22.19
C PRO A 263 0.67 -14.98 -21.85
N THR A 264 1.50 -14.13 -21.26
CA THR A 264 2.78 -14.49 -20.67
C THR A 264 2.64 -14.52 -19.16
N ILE A 265 2.94 -15.66 -18.54
CA ILE A 265 2.86 -15.93 -17.12
C ILE A 265 4.28 -15.86 -16.55
N VAL A 266 4.45 -15.10 -15.48
CA VAL A 266 5.73 -14.82 -14.83
C VAL A 266 5.60 -15.14 -13.35
N TYR A 267 6.54 -15.90 -12.81
CA TYR A 267 6.57 -16.29 -11.41
C TYR A 267 7.71 -15.57 -10.69
N ASN A 268 7.43 -14.90 -9.57
CA ASN A 268 8.41 -14.13 -8.80
C ASN A 268 9.27 -13.18 -9.68
N GLY A 269 8.62 -12.53 -10.64
CA GLY A 269 9.26 -11.57 -11.56
C GLY A 269 10.18 -12.20 -12.62
N THR A 270 10.30 -13.53 -12.69
CA THR A 270 11.17 -14.24 -13.63
C THR A 270 10.35 -15.01 -14.66
N PHE A 271 10.63 -14.78 -15.94
CA PHE A 271 10.02 -15.53 -17.03
C PHE A 271 10.80 -16.82 -17.28
N ASP A 272 10.08 -17.95 -17.32
CA ASP A 272 10.62 -19.25 -17.71
C ASP A 272 9.74 -19.87 -18.82
N GLN A 273 10.37 -20.31 -19.90
CA GLN A 273 9.65 -20.81 -21.08
C GLN A 273 9.00 -22.17 -20.84
N GLN A 274 9.57 -23.03 -19.98
CA GLN A 274 8.98 -24.33 -19.65
C GLN A 274 7.76 -24.13 -18.77
N LEU A 275 7.87 -23.29 -17.72
CA LEU A 275 6.75 -22.93 -16.86
C LEU A 275 5.64 -22.30 -17.70
N GLN A 276 5.94 -21.32 -18.56
CA GLN A 276 4.97 -20.71 -19.48
C GLN A 276 4.17 -21.76 -20.28
N ASN A 277 4.86 -22.71 -20.92
CA ASN A 277 4.21 -23.70 -21.77
C ASN A 277 3.29 -24.63 -20.99
N ARG A 278 3.69 -24.99 -19.76
CA ARG A 278 2.90 -25.82 -18.86
C ARG A 278 1.71 -25.05 -18.30
N SER A 279 1.91 -23.80 -17.88
CA SER A 279 0.86 -22.94 -17.31
C SER A 279 -0.31 -22.71 -18.25
N LEU A 280 -0.12 -22.79 -19.57
CA LEU A 280 -1.22 -22.72 -20.54
C LEU A 280 -2.17 -23.94 -20.53
N ARG A 281 -1.81 -25.03 -19.84
CA ARG A 281 -2.55 -26.31 -19.82
C ARG A 281 -2.81 -26.86 -18.42
N GLU A 282 -1.93 -26.52 -17.47
CA GLU A 282 -1.98 -27.00 -16.09
C GLU A 282 -1.54 -25.91 -15.10
N PHE A 283 -2.04 -24.68 -15.27
CA PHE A 283 -1.67 -23.52 -14.43
C PHE A 283 -1.69 -23.82 -12.93
N GLY A 284 -2.78 -24.43 -12.46
CA GLY A 284 -2.92 -24.76 -11.04
C GLY A 284 -1.84 -25.70 -10.52
N ARG A 285 -1.44 -26.71 -11.31
CA ARG A 285 -0.36 -27.63 -10.94
C ARG A 285 1.00 -26.95 -10.89
N VAL A 286 1.29 -26.09 -11.88
CA VAL A 286 2.55 -25.33 -11.90
C VAL A 286 2.67 -24.43 -10.67
N VAL A 287 1.61 -23.68 -10.37
CA VAL A 287 1.57 -22.83 -9.16
C VAL A 287 1.76 -23.68 -7.92
N CYS A 288 1.10 -24.84 -7.85
CA CYS A 288 1.22 -25.75 -6.73
C CYS A 288 2.63 -26.29 -6.51
N GLU A 289 3.32 -26.74 -7.56
CA GLU A 289 4.70 -27.20 -7.47
C GLU A 289 5.63 -26.09 -6.93
N LEU A 290 5.43 -24.85 -7.39
CA LEU A 290 6.22 -23.70 -6.97
C LEU A 290 5.93 -23.26 -5.53
N ILE A 291 4.69 -23.42 -5.07
CA ILE A 291 4.31 -23.18 -3.67
C ILE A 291 4.84 -24.32 -2.79
N ASP A 292 4.68 -25.58 -3.17
CA ASP A 292 5.12 -26.74 -2.39
C ASP A 292 6.64 -26.78 -2.17
N GLU A 293 7.43 -26.32 -3.13
CA GLU A 293 8.88 -26.07 -2.95
C GLU A 293 9.17 -25.02 -1.85
N ALA A 294 8.25 -24.08 -1.62
CA ALA A 294 8.34 -23.03 -0.60
C ALA A 294 7.63 -23.38 0.73
N ALA A 295 6.54 -24.17 0.69
CA ALA A 295 5.75 -24.71 1.81
C ALA A 295 4.70 -25.73 1.29
N PRO A 296 4.60 -26.96 1.85
CA PRO A 296 3.70 -28.00 1.36
C PRO A 296 2.22 -27.65 1.63
N ILE A 297 1.54 -27.04 0.66
CA ILE A 297 0.16 -26.58 0.78
C ILE A 297 -0.53 -26.63 -0.59
N CYS A 298 -0.88 -27.83 -1.05
CA CYS A 298 -1.64 -27.99 -2.28
C CYS A 298 -2.88 -28.88 -2.14
N PRO A 299 -4.10 -28.33 -2.38
CA PRO A 299 -5.30 -29.15 -2.52
C PRO A 299 -5.29 -29.90 -3.85
N ASP A 300 -6.09 -30.97 -3.96
CA ASP A 300 -6.30 -31.72 -5.22
C ASP A 300 -6.97 -30.80 -6.27
N ILE A 301 -6.19 -30.09 -7.08
CA ILE A 301 -6.69 -29.30 -8.20
C ILE A 301 -7.09 -30.26 -9.33
N PRO A 302 -8.37 -30.30 -9.76
CA PRO A 302 -8.80 -31.20 -10.82
C PRO A 302 -8.02 -30.93 -12.10
N SER A 303 -7.34 -31.93 -12.64
CA SER A 303 -6.75 -31.82 -13.98
C SER A 303 -7.88 -31.76 -14.99
N GLN A 304 -8.00 -30.65 -15.72
CA GLN A 304 -8.86 -30.65 -16.91
C GLN A 304 -8.20 -31.54 -17.97
N SER A 305 -8.91 -32.60 -18.35
CA SER A 305 -8.56 -33.45 -19.48
C SER A 305 -8.62 -32.63 -20.78
N VAL A 306 -7.47 -32.51 -21.45
CA VAL A 306 -7.30 -31.90 -22.78
C VAL A 306 -8.25 -32.52 -23.79
#